data_AF-A0A943FBV3-F1
#
_entry.id   AF-A0A943FBV3-F1
#
_cell.length_a   1.000
_cell.length_b   1.000
_cell.length_c   1.000
_cell.angle_alpha   90.00
_cell.angle_beta   90.00
_cell.angle_gamma   90.00
#
_symmetry.space_group_name_H-M   'P 1'
#
loop_
_entity.id
_entity.type
_entity.pdbx_description
1 polymer ?
#
loop_
_entity_poly.entity_id
_entity_poly.type
_entity_poly.pdbx_seq_one_letter_code
_entity_poly.pdbx_strand_id
1 'polypeptide(L)'
;MSKNLKEAFDSIHADPALKESTRAFLREKTGNYTAPEPRRHSGGFRRLAPALACVALLVVGLSGYQAYFTPTSAISIDINPSVELEINRFDRVITVEGLNDDGTALAAELNVRFLSYDDALEQIIASDAIQQCLADDGVLSIVVSGDNEVQQQEILRCAQRCTSGESNAHCYAGSSEDLAEAQALGLPLGKYHAYEELHALDPSITPEEAAGMTMRELRDRIDACQNGDEEESYEGGGGGQHQHGGRWNQHE
;
A
#
# COMPACT_ATOMS: atom_id res chain seq x y z
N MET A 1 -4.22 -82.65 60.55
CA MET A 1 -2.77 -82.49 60.79
C MET A 1 -2.20 -81.19 60.18
N SER A 2 -2.94 -80.07 60.15
CA SER A 2 -2.48 -78.81 59.52
C SER A 2 -2.48 -77.58 60.46
N LYS A 3 -2.97 -77.71 61.70
CA LYS A 3 -2.96 -76.61 62.68
C LYS A 3 -1.61 -76.45 63.40
N ASN A 4 -0.96 -77.56 63.79
CA ASN A 4 0.33 -77.52 64.52
C ASN A 4 1.49 -76.92 63.72
N LEU A 5 1.52 -77.08 62.39
CA LEU A 5 2.60 -76.50 61.57
C LEU A 5 2.44 -74.98 61.45
N LYS A 6 1.22 -74.46 61.42
CA LYS A 6 0.97 -73.02 61.29
C LYS A 6 1.31 -72.28 62.58
N GLU A 7 0.94 -72.85 63.73
CA GLU A 7 1.29 -72.31 65.06
C GLU A 7 2.81 -72.29 65.32
N ALA A 8 3.53 -73.32 64.86
CA ALA A 8 4.98 -73.38 65.03
C ALA A 8 5.72 -72.25 64.27
N PHE A 9 5.22 -71.82 63.11
CA PHE A 9 5.82 -70.71 62.36
C PHE A 9 5.29 -69.32 62.78
N ASP A 10 4.07 -69.22 63.32
CA ASP A 10 3.56 -67.96 63.88
C ASP A 10 4.36 -67.48 65.10
N SER A 11 4.98 -68.40 65.86
CA SER A 11 5.87 -68.02 66.97
C SER A 11 7.23 -67.47 66.54
N ILE A 12 7.61 -67.64 65.27
CA ILE A 12 8.92 -67.20 64.76
C ILE A 12 8.76 -65.81 64.16
N HIS A 13 8.91 -64.79 65.00
CA HIS A 13 8.92 -63.40 64.59
C HIS A 13 10.23 -62.75 65.01
N ALA A 14 10.87 -62.03 64.09
CA ALA A 14 12.03 -61.22 64.45
C ALA A 14 11.59 -60.05 65.34
N ASP A 15 12.37 -59.81 66.39
CA ASP A 15 12.22 -58.70 67.32
C ASP A 15 12.08 -57.36 66.54
N PRO A 16 11.14 -56.48 66.89
CA PRO A 16 11.00 -55.16 66.27
C PRO A 16 12.32 -54.38 66.18
N ALA A 17 13.18 -54.47 67.19
CA ALA A 17 14.47 -53.78 67.22
C ALA A 17 15.44 -54.35 66.16
N LEU A 18 15.41 -55.67 65.94
CA LEU A 18 16.22 -56.32 64.91
C LEU A 18 15.74 -55.98 63.49
N LYS A 19 14.42 -55.85 63.31
CA LYS A 19 13.84 -55.39 62.04
C LYS A 19 14.26 -53.95 61.74
N GLU A 20 14.25 -53.09 62.75
CA GLU A 20 14.61 -51.69 62.59
C GLU A 20 16.11 -51.48 62.34
N SER A 21 16.98 -52.20 63.05
CA SER A 21 18.43 -52.16 62.81
C SER A 21 18.80 -52.72 61.45
N THR A 22 18.16 -53.81 61.01
CA THR A 22 18.36 -54.38 59.67
C THR A 22 17.88 -53.41 58.60
N ARG A 23 16.75 -52.72 58.83
CA ARG A 23 16.24 -51.69 57.92
C ARG A 23 17.19 -50.48 57.83
N ALA A 24 17.77 -50.05 58.95
CA ALA A 24 18.73 -48.95 58.98
C ALA A 24 20.04 -49.34 58.27
N PHE A 25 20.57 -50.53 58.55
CA PHE A 25 21.76 -51.07 57.90
C PHE A 25 21.56 -51.24 56.38
N LEU A 26 20.39 -51.74 55.96
CA LEU A 26 20.05 -51.82 54.54
C LEU A 26 19.91 -50.43 53.91
N ARG A 27 19.31 -49.45 54.59
CA ARG A 27 19.25 -48.06 54.09
C ARG A 27 20.65 -47.48 53.87
N GLU A 28 21.57 -47.72 54.79
CA GLU A 28 22.96 -47.26 54.71
C GLU A 28 23.74 -47.96 53.59
N LYS A 29 23.68 -49.29 53.53
CA LYS A 29 24.45 -50.09 52.55
C LYS A 29 23.91 -50.02 51.13
N THR A 30 22.62 -49.76 50.99
CA THR A 30 21.95 -49.82 49.69
C THR A 30 21.59 -48.42 49.17
N GLY A 31 21.65 -47.35 49.96
CA GLY A 31 21.40 -46.00 49.44
C GLY A 31 20.02 -45.84 48.79
N ASN A 32 18.99 -46.52 49.33
CA ASN A 32 17.60 -46.57 48.83
C ASN A 32 17.46 -47.11 47.38
N TYR A 33 17.67 -48.41 47.15
CA TYR A 33 17.39 -49.07 45.85
C TYR A 33 15.91 -49.06 45.39
N THR A 34 14.98 -48.51 46.19
CA THR A 34 13.56 -48.42 45.84
C THR A 34 13.02 -47.02 46.08
N ALA A 35 13.40 -46.10 45.19
CA ALA A 35 12.48 -45.17 44.57
C ALA A 35 13.18 -44.70 43.28
N PRO A 36 12.64 -44.97 42.07
CA PRO A 36 13.12 -44.22 40.92
C PRO A 36 12.89 -42.74 41.26
N GLU A 37 13.96 -41.94 41.31
CA GLU A 37 13.79 -40.50 41.35
C GLU A 37 12.82 -40.13 40.22
N PRO A 38 11.84 -39.23 40.45
CA PRO A 38 11.05 -38.72 39.35
C PRO A 38 12.03 -38.03 38.42
N ARG A 39 12.42 -38.72 37.34
CA ARG A 39 13.16 -38.15 36.23
C ARG A 39 12.37 -36.91 35.86
N ARG A 40 12.88 -35.73 36.22
CA ARG A 40 12.31 -34.47 35.75
C ARG A 40 12.29 -34.60 34.24
N HIS A 41 11.10 -34.81 33.67
CA HIS A 41 10.86 -34.92 32.24
C HIS A 41 11.02 -33.51 31.61
N SER A 42 12.16 -32.85 31.86
CA SER A 42 12.53 -31.57 31.22
C SER A 42 12.94 -31.77 29.76
N GLY A 43 13.04 -33.02 29.30
CA GLY A 43 13.41 -33.36 27.92
C GLY A 43 12.28 -33.30 26.90
N GLY A 44 11.00 -33.23 27.33
CA GLY A 44 9.86 -33.18 26.39
C GLY A 44 9.85 -31.91 25.54
N PHE A 45 10.08 -30.76 26.17
CA PHE A 45 10.13 -29.47 25.50
C PHE A 45 11.35 -29.34 24.57
N ARG A 46 12.50 -29.90 24.96
CA ARG A 46 13.73 -29.91 24.16
C ARG A 46 13.61 -30.74 22.87
N ARG A 47 12.75 -31.77 22.85
CA ARG A 47 12.45 -32.57 21.66
C ARG A 47 11.48 -31.89 20.70
N LEU A 48 10.67 -30.96 21.20
CA LEU A 48 9.74 -30.16 20.40
C LEU A 48 10.38 -28.86 19.89
N ALA A 49 11.53 -28.45 20.43
CA ALA A 49 12.26 -27.26 20.02
C ALA A 49 12.45 -27.11 18.48
N PRO A 50 12.89 -28.12 17.71
CA PRO A 50 13.00 -27.97 16.25
C PRO A 50 11.64 -27.79 15.58
N ALA A 51 10.60 -28.49 16.03
CA ALA A 51 9.25 -28.32 15.50
C ALA A 51 8.69 -26.92 15.79
N LEU A 52 8.89 -26.41 17.00
CA LEU A 52 8.51 -25.04 17.37
C LEU A 52 9.29 -23.99 16.58
N ALA A 53 10.58 -24.22 16.31
CA ALA A 53 11.38 -23.34 15.46
C ALA A 53 10.86 -23.32 14.00
N CYS A 54 10.51 -24.48 13.44
CA CYS A 54 9.90 -24.55 12.11
C CYS A 54 8.54 -23.82 12.06
N VAL A 55 7.69 -24.02 13.06
CA VAL A 55 6.40 -23.30 13.16
C VAL A 55 6.62 -21.80 13.29
N ALA A 56 7.57 -21.36 14.11
CA ALA A 56 7.91 -19.95 14.25
C ALA A 56 8.40 -19.35 12.91
N LEU A 57 9.26 -20.05 12.17
CA LEU A 57 9.70 -19.61 10.84
C LEU A 57 8.55 -19.55 9.84
N LEU A 58 7.60 -20.49 9.88
CA LEU A 58 6.41 -20.45 9.04
C LEU A 58 5.52 -19.26 9.40
N VAL A 59 5.30 -19.00 10.69
CA VAL A 59 4.51 -17.84 11.14
C VAL A 59 5.18 -16.54 10.72
N VAL A 60 6.49 -16.40 10.95
CA VAL A 60 7.26 -15.21 10.53
C VAL A 60 7.24 -15.07 9.01
N GLY A 61 7.50 -16.15 8.27
CA GLY A 61 7.51 -16.14 6.81
C GLY A 61 6.15 -15.79 6.20
N LEU A 62 5.06 -16.39 6.71
CA LEU A 62 3.70 -16.09 6.25
C LEU A 62 3.28 -14.65 6.62
N SER A 63 3.60 -14.20 7.83
CA SER A 63 3.28 -12.82 8.25
C SER A 63 4.05 -11.78 7.43
N GLY A 64 5.33 -12.04 7.16
CA GLY A 64 6.16 -11.19 6.30
C GLY A 64 5.66 -11.18 4.85
N TYR A 65 5.29 -12.35 4.32
CA TYR A 65 4.69 -12.46 2.99
C TYR A 65 3.38 -11.65 2.90
N GLN A 66 2.46 -11.83 3.85
CA GLN A 66 1.22 -11.06 3.88
C GLN A 66 1.50 -9.56 4.00
N ALA A 67 2.39 -9.14 4.91
CA ALA A 67 2.72 -7.73 5.08
C ALA A 67 3.34 -7.09 3.82
N TYR A 68 4.11 -7.87 3.05
CA TYR A 68 4.75 -7.40 1.82
C TYR A 68 3.78 -7.33 0.65
N PHE A 69 2.92 -8.33 0.47
CA PHE A 69 1.98 -8.40 -0.66
C PHE A 69 0.59 -7.82 -0.35
N THR A 70 0.49 -6.97 0.68
CA THR A 70 -0.73 -6.20 0.95
C THR A 70 -0.57 -4.81 0.33
N PRO A 71 -1.44 -4.42 -0.63
CA PRO A 71 -1.43 -3.07 -1.19
C PRO A 71 -1.85 -2.05 -0.14
N THR A 72 -1.26 -0.85 -0.22
CA THR A 72 -1.58 0.31 0.61
C THR A 72 -1.89 1.56 -0.21
N SER A 73 -1.47 1.59 -1.48
CA SER A 73 -1.78 2.63 -2.43
C SER A 73 -1.82 2.06 -3.85
N ALA A 74 -2.54 2.72 -4.75
CA ALA A 74 -2.56 2.41 -6.17
C ALA A 74 -2.21 3.67 -7.00
N ILE A 75 -1.58 3.46 -8.14
CA ILE A 75 -1.22 4.50 -9.10
C ILE A 75 -1.83 4.12 -10.44
N SER A 76 -2.86 4.85 -10.88
CA SER A 76 -3.41 4.75 -12.24
C SER A 76 -2.68 5.71 -13.16
N ILE A 77 -2.24 5.25 -14.32
CA ILE A 77 -1.50 6.03 -15.31
C ILE A 77 -2.21 5.87 -16.65
N ASP A 78 -2.72 6.99 -17.19
CA ASP A 78 -3.62 7.01 -18.34
C ASP A 78 -3.16 8.05 -19.39
N ILE A 79 -2.71 7.59 -20.54
CA ILE A 79 -2.54 8.39 -21.77
C ILE A 79 -3.04 7.63 -23.03
N ASN A 80 -3.55 6.40 -22.83
CA ASN A 80 -3.73 5.35 -23.83
C ASN A 80 -2.37 4.94 -24.44
N PRO A 81 -1.55 4.16 -23.70
CA PRO A 81 -1.93 3.08 -22.78
C PRO A 81 -2.44 3.49 -21.38
N SER A 82 -3.18 2.58 -20.73
CA SER A 82 -3.68 2.72 -19.34
C SER A 82 -3.21 1.58 -18.44
N VAL A 83 -2.47 1.88 -17.38
CA VAL A 83 -1.89 0.89 -16.45
C VAL A 83 -2.12 1.27 -14.99
N GLU A 84 -2.25 0.27 -14.12
CA GLU A 84 -2.36 0.43 -12.67
C GLU A 84 -1.21 -0.27 -11.96
N LEU A 85 -0.62 0.41 -10.98
CA LEU A 85 0.39 -0.13 -10.07
C LEU A 85 -0.19 -0.25 -8.67
N GLU A 86 -0.05 -1.42 -8.05
CA GLU A 86 -0.31 -1.58 -6.61
C GLU A 86 1.00 -1.42 -5.83
N ILE A 87 1.00 -0.53 -4.85
CA ILE A 87 2.15 -0.20 -4.01
C ILE A 87 1.91 -0.72 -2.59
N ASN A 88 2.91 -1.37 -1.99
CA ASN A 88 2.84 -1.82 -0.61
C ASN A 88 3.38 -0.78 0.39
N ARG A 89 3.28 -1.10 1.68
CA ARG A 89 3.80 -0.26 2.80
C ARG A 89 5.31 0.00 2.79
N PHE A 90 6.06 -0.69 1.93
CA PHE A 90 7.50 -0.56 1.78
C PHE A 90 7.86 0.25 0.52
N ASP A 91 6.87 0.96 -0.05
CA ASP A 91 7.01 1.81 -1.23
C ASP A 91 7.40 1.03 -2.49
N ARG A 92 7.05 -0.27 -2.54
CA ARG A 92 7.37 -1.15 -3.66
C ARG A 92 6.14 -1.53 -4.46
N VAL A 93 6.33 -1.61 -5.76
CA VAL A 93 5.34 -2.15 -6.69
C VAL A 93 5.19 -3.66 -6.45
N ILE A 94 3.99 -4.11 -6.13
CA ILE A 94 3.69 -5.54 -5.93
C ILE A 94 2.91 -6.15 -7.09
N THR A 95 2.16 -5.32 -7.83
CA THR A 95 1.33 -5.68 -8.98
C THR A 95 1.41 -4.59 -10.05
N VAL A 96 1.31 -4.99 -11.31
CA VAL A 96 1.23 -4.12 -12.50
C VAL A 96 0.13 -4.71 -13.38
N GLU A 97 -0.93 -3.97 -13.63
CA GLU A 97 -2.07 -4.41 -14.43
C GLU A 97 -2.35 -3.43 -15.57
N GLY A 98 -2.65 -3.95 -16.76
CA GLY A 98 -3.14 -3.13 -17.87
C GLY A 98 -4.65 -2.96 -17.77
N LEU A 99 -5.13 -1.72 -17.83
CA LEU A 99 -6.58 -1.41 -17.78
C LEU A 99 -7.22 -1.42 -19.17
N ASN A 100 -6.41 -1.39 -20.24
CA ASN A 100 -6.84 -1.55 -21.62
C ASN A 100 -5.85 -2.42 -22.42
N ASP A 101 -6.14 -2.68 -23.70
CA ASP A 101 -5.31 -3.55 -24.55
C ASP A 101 -3.87 -3.03 -24.69
N ASP A 102 -3.71 -1.72 -24.95
CA ASP A 102 -2.40 -1.06 -25.06
C ASP A 102 -1.65 -1.08 -23.72
N GLY A 103 -2.36 -0.90 -22.62
CA GLY A 103 -1.84 -0.98 -21.26
C GLY A 103 -1.42 -2.39 -20.88
N THR A 104 -2.13 -3.41 -21.36
CA THR A 104 -1.74 -4.81 -21.16
C THR A 104 -0.44 -5.12 -21.91
N ALA A 105 -0.28 -4.58 -23.13
CA ALA A 105 0.97 -4.69 -23.87
C ALA A 105 2.12 -3.98 -23.16
N LEU A 106 1.89 -2.74 -22.68
CA LEU A 106 2.89 -1.98 -21.92
C LEU A 106 3.26 -2.71 -20.62
N ALA A 107 2.28 -3.17 -19.83
CA ALA A 107 2.51 -3.91 -18.58
C ALA A 107 3.33 -5.19 -18.77
N ALA A 108 3.19 -5.86 -19.92
CA ALA A 108 3.96 -7.07 -20.24
C ALA A 108 5.43 -6.77 -20.60
N GLU A 109 5.73 -5.56 -21.09
CA GLU A 109 7.08 -5.12 -21.42
C GLU A 109 7.82 -4.54 -20.20
N LEU A 110 7.07 -3.90 -19.30
CA LEU A 110 7.61 -3.27 -18.09
C LEU A 110 8.18 -4.29 -17.10
N ASN A 111 9.37 -3.98 -16.55
CA ASN A 111 10.01 -4.77 -15.50
C ASN A 111 10.01 -3.99 -14.16
N VAL A 112 8.86 -3.42 -13.79
CA VAL A 112 8.73 -2.54 -12.62
C VAL A 112 8.32 -3.26 -11.33
N ARG A 113 7.93 -4.53 -11.39
CA ARG A 113 7.54 -5.28 -10.18
C ARG A 113 8.71 -5.40 -9.21
N PHE A 114 8.45 -5.13 -7.94
CA PHE A 114 9.40 -5.06 -6.82
C PHE A 114 10.35 -3.86 -6.81
N LEU A 115 10.30 -2.99 -7.81
CA LEU A 115 10.98 -1.69 -7.78
C LEU A 115 10.28 -0.74 -6.81
N SER A 116 10.96 0.36 -6.46
CA SER A 116 10.30 1.47 -5.78
C SER A 116 9.26 2.11 -6.72
N TYR A 117 8.21 2.75 -6.18
CA TYR A 117 7.27 3.48 -7.02
C TYR A 117 7.94 4.61 -7.82
N ASP A 118 9.04 5.17 -7.30
CA ASP A 118 9.82 6.22 -7.94
C ASP A 118 10.51 5.69 -9.21
N ASP A 119 11.32 4.63 -9.06
CA ASP A 119 11.98 3.97 -10.20
C ASP A 119 10.96 3.45 -11.22
N ALA A 120 9.81 2.96 -10.75
CA ALA A 120 8.74 2.47 -11.60
C ALA A 120 8.09 3.61 -12.42
N LEU A 121 7.77 4.74 -11.79
CA LEU A 121 7.22 5.91 -12.48
C LEU A 121 8.21 6.46 -13.51
N GLU A 122 9.49 6.59 -13.15
CA GLU A 122 10.53 7.03 -14.09
C GLU A 122 10.64 6.09 -15.30
N GLN A 123 10.62 4.76 -15.07
CA GLN A 123 10.68 3.78 -16.15
C GLN A 123 9.43 3.81 -17.04
N ILE A 124 8.24 3.97 -16.45
CA ILE A 124 6.98 3.99 -17.20
C ILE A 124 6.88 5.25 -18.03
N ILE A 125 7.11 6.43 -17.43
CA ILE A 125 7.03 7.71 -18.14
C ILE A 125 8.07 7.76 -19.27
N ALA A 126 9.26 7.19 -19.08
CA ALA A 126 10.29 7.10 -20.11
C ALA A 126 10.06 6.00 -21.16
N SER A 127 8.99 5.20 -21.06
CA SER A 127 8.70 4.15 -22.05
C SER A 127 8.36 4.74 -23.42
N ASP A 128 8.79 4.06 -24.49
CA ASP A 128 8.53 4.50 -25.87
C ASP A 128 7.03 4.71 -26.14
N ALA A 129 6.17 3.86 -25.57
CA ALA A 129 4.72 3.99 -25.72
C ALA A 129 4.19 5.31 -25.16
N ILE A 130 4.57 5.67 -23.92
CA ILE A 130 4.12 6.91 -23.29
C ILE A 130 4.78 8.13 -23.95
N GLN A 131 6.07 8.04 -24.27
CA GLN A 131 6.79 9.13 -24.94
C GLN A 131 6.25 9.43 -26.33
N GLN A 132 5.82 8.42 -27.10
CA GLN A 132 5.14 8.62 -28.39
C GLN A 132 3.80 9.34 -28.19
N CYS A 133 3.00 8.92 -27.22
CA CYS A 133 1.73 9.58 -26.93
C CYS A 133 1.93 11.03 -26.50
N LEU A 134 2.92 11.32 -25.65
CA LEU A 134 3.26 12.70 -25.24
C LEU A 134 3.75 13.54 -26.43
N ALA A 135 4.57 12.98 -27.32
CA ALA A 135 5.03 13.65 -28.54
C ALA A 135 3.88 13.95 -29.52
N ASP A 136 2.84 13.12 -29.54
CA ASP A 136 1.57 13.33 -30.25
C ASP A 136 0.59 14.20 -29.45
N ASP A 137 1.11 15.00 -28.50
CA ASP A 137 0.40 15.99 -27.69
C ASP A 137 -0.63 15.34 -26.72
N GLY A 138 -0.52 14.03 -26.49
CA GLY A 138 -1.38 13.26 -25.60
C GLY A 138 -1.40 13.81 -24.17
N VAL A 139 -2.53 13.63 -23.47
CA VAL A 139 -2.70 14.10 -22.09
C VAL A 139 -2.44 12.94 -21.15
N LEU A 140 -1.34 13.01 -20.40
CA LEU A 140 -1.01 12.05 -19.35
C LEU A 140 -1.78 12.39 -18.07
N SER A 141 -2.54 11.45 -17.56
CA SER A 141 -3.18 11.53 -16.26
C SER A 141 -2.58 10.50 -15.32
N ILE A 142 -2.14 10.93 -14.13
CA ILE A 142 -1.69 10.05 -13.06
C ILE A 142 -2.59 10.27 -11.85
N VAL A 143 -3.22 9.21 -11.37
CA VAL A 143 -4.10 9.27 -10.18
C VAL A 143 -3.52 8.38 -9.10
N VAL A 144 -3.29 8.94 -7.92
CA VAL A 144 -2.72 8.24 -6.78
C VAL A 144 -3.78 8.08 -5.70
N SER A 145 -4.22 6.85 -5.44
CA SER A 145 -5.17 6.52 -4.38
C SER A 145 -4.50 5.72 -3.26
N GLY A 146 -4.98 5.86 -2.02
CA GLY A 146 -4.48 5.08 -0.90
C GLY A 146 -5.01 5.53 0.45
N ASP A 147 -5.11 4.60 1.39
CA ASP A 147 -5.64 4.88 2.74
C ASP A 147 -4.64 5.65 3.63
N ASN A 148 -3.35 5.60 3.28
CA ASN A 148 -2.29 6.28 4.01
C ASN A 148 -1.99 7.63 3.32
N GLU A 149 -2.59 8.70 3.83
CA GLU A 149 -2.43 10.07 3.31
C GLU A 149 -0.97 10.51 3.15
N VAL A 150 -0.08 10.11 4.08
CA VAL A 150 1.34 10.48 3.99
C VAL A 150 1.99 9.78 2.80
N GLN A 151 1.78 8.48 2.66
CA GLN A 151 2.31 7.71 1.54
C GLN A 151 1.74 8.21 0.21
N GLN A 152 0.43 8.45 0.15
CA GLN A 152 -0.25 8.98 -1.02
C GLN A 152 0.34 10.32 -1.46
N GLN A 153 0.55 11.26 -0.52
CA GLN A 153 1.14 12.57 -0.83
C GLN A 153 2.59 12.46 -1.32
N GLU A 154 3.40 11.56 -0.75
CA GLU A 154 4.77 11.33 -1.22
C GLU A 154 4.81 10.74 -2.64
N ILE A 155 3.94 9.77 -2.93
CA ILE A 155 3.79 9.22 -4.28
C ILE A 155 3.32 10.30 -5.26
N LEU A 156 2.32 11.11 -4.87
CA LEU A 156 1.81 12.19 -5.71
C LEU A 156 2.89 13.23 -6.04
N ARG A 157 3.68 13.66 -5.05
CA ARG A 157 4.82 14.57 -5.27
C ARG A 157 5.86 13.94 -6.19
N CYS A 158 6.09 12.64 -6.05
CA CYS A 158 6.99 11.91 -6.94
C CYS A 158 6.48 11.92 -8.38
N ALA A 159 5.20 11.60 -8.60
CA ALA A 159 4.58 11.65 -9.92
C ALA A 159 4.72 13.05 -10.55
N GLN A 160 4.39 14.11 -9.81
CA GLN A 160 4.54 15.50 -10.25
C GLN A 160 6.00 15.86 -10.60
N ARG A 161 6.97 15.35 -9.83
CA ARG A 161 8.40 15.54 -10.13
C ARG A 161 8.78 14.83 -11.44
N CYS A 162 8.39 13.57 -11.58
CA CYS A 162 8.70 12.75 -12.76
C CYS A 162 8.08 13.33 -14.04
N THR A 163 6.96 14.04 -13.94
CA THR A 163 6.27 14.67 -15.08
C THR A 163 6.52 16.18 -15.20
N SER A 164 7.40 16.77 -14.40
CA SER A 164 7.60 18.23 -14.34
C SER A 164 8.03 18.89 -15.65
N GLY A 165 8.58 18.13 -16.59
CA GLY A 165 8.94 18.60 -17.94
C GLY A 165 7.83 18.50 -18.97
N GLU A 166 6.69 17.87 -18.63
CA GLU A 166 5.60 17.56 -19.53
C GLU A 166 4.40 18.49 -19.23
N SER A 167 4.11 19.44 -20.13
CA SER A 167 2.99 20.38 -19.93
C SER A 167 1.62 19.70 -19.93
N ASN A 168 1.51 18.57 -20.61
CA ASN A 168 0.25 17.83 -20.77
C ASN A 168 0.12 16.69 -19.75
N ALA A 169 0.89 16.73 -18.67
CA ALA A 169 0.84 15.74 -17.60
C ALA A 169 0.18 16.31 -16.35
N HIS A 170 -0.82 15.60 -15.85
CA HIS A 170 -1.60 16.02 -14.70
C HIS A 170 -1.68 14.92 -13.66
N CYS A 171 -1.45 15.28 -12.39
CA CYS A 171 -1.38 14.33 -11.28
C CYS A 171 -2.42 14.66 -10.20
N TYR A 172 -3.19 13.66 -9.79
CA TYR A 172 -4.31 13.79 -8.84
C TYR A 172 -4.11 12.91 -7.60
N ALA A 173 -4.53 13.43 -6.45
CA ALA A 173 -4.88 12.57 -5.33
C ALA A 173 -6.28 12.02 -5.59
N GLY A 174 -6.42 10.70 -5.56
CA GLY A 174 -7.70 10.01 -5.69
C GLY A 174 -8.09 9.24 -4.43
N SER A 175 -9.33 8.80 -4.37
CA SER A 175 -9.90 8.02 -3.28
C SER A 175 -10.58 6.75 -3.81
N SER A 176 -10.95 5.85 -2.90
CA SER A 176 -11.76 4.68 -3.29
C SER A 176 -13.19 5.07 -3.68
N GLU A 177 -13.68 6.22 -3.22
CA GLU A 177 -14.97 6.79 -3.61
C GLU A 177 -14.91 7.28 -5.06
N ASP A 178 -13.85 8.00 -5.43
CA ASP A 178 -13.62 8.50 -6.79
C ASP A 178 -13.62 7.36 -7.82
N LEU A 179 -12.99 6.23 -7.48
CA LEU A 179 -13.02 5.04 -8.34
C LEU A 179 -14.43 4.46 -8.50
N ALA A 180 -15.20 4.39 -7.41
CA ALA A 180 -16.57 3.88 -7.45
C ALA A 180 -17.50 4.80 -8.25
N GLU A 181 -17.33 6.12 -8.13
CA GLU A 181 -18.10 7.12 -8.88
C GLU A 181 -17.72 7.13 -10.36
N ALA A 182 -16.42 7.10 -10.68
CA ALA A 182 -15.93 6.97 -12.05
C ALA A 182 -16.53 5.74 -12.74
N GLN A 183 -16.54 4.59 -12.06
CA GLN A 183 -17.16 3.36 -12.56
C GLN A 183 -18.68 3.48 -12.72
N ALA A 184 -19.38 4.11 -11.77
CA ALA A 184 -20.83 4.33 -11.85
C ALA A 184 -21.22 5.21 -13.05
N LEU A 185 -20.36 6.16 -13.41
CA LEU A 185 -20.51 7.05 -14.56
C LEU A 185 -19.93 6.48 -15.87
N GLY A 186 -19.23 5.35 -15.81
CA GLY A 186 -18.55 4.75 -16.98
C GLY A 186 -17.38 5.58 -17.50
N LEU A 187 -16.75 6.38 -16.65
CA LEU A 187 -15.61 7.22 -16.98
C LEU A 187 -14.31 6.56 -16.53
N PRO A 188 -13.23 6.61 -17.33
CA PRO A 188 -11.89 6.33 -16.83
C PRO A 188 -11.53 7.25 -15.66
N LEU A 189 -10.76 6.74 -14.69
CA LEU A 189 -10.48 7.47 -13.44
C LEU A 189 -9.82 8.84 -13.69
N GLY A 190 -8.83 8.91 -14.57
CA GLY A 190 -8.22 10.20 -14.95
C GLY A 190 -9.20 11.19 -15.57
N LYS A 191 -10.21 10.69 -16.30
CA LYS A 191 -11.26 11.50 -16.92
C LYS A 191 -12.30 11.97 -15.93
N TYR A 192 -12.63 11.13 -14.96
CA TYR A 192 -13.47 11.49 -13.83
C TYR A 192 -12.89 12.67 -13.04
N HIS A 193 -11.59 12.63 -12.71
CA HIS A 193 -10.94 13.75 -12.03
C HIS A 193 -10.89 15.03 -12.87
N ALA A 194 -10.65 14.92 -14.17
CA ALA A 194 -10.74 16.08 -15.07
C ALA A 194 -12.17 16.67 -15.09
N TYR A 195 -13.18 15.81 -15.09
CA TYR A 195 -14.58 16.22 -14.99
C TYR A 195 -14.87 16.92 -13.65
N GLU A 196 -14.44 16.38 -12.52
CA GLU A 196 -14.66 17.02 -11.21
C GLU A 196 -14.01 18.40 -11.12
N GLU A 197 -12.79 18.53 -11.62
CA GLU A 197 -12.07 19.80 -11.71
C GLU A 197 -12.83 20.81 -12.58
N LEU A 198 -13.26 20.39 -13.77
CA LEU A 198 -14.06 21.24 -14.65
C LEU A 198 -15.41 21.59 -14.02
N HIS A 199 -16.08 20.65 -13.36
CA HIS A 199 -17.38 20.88 -12.72
C HIS A 199 -17.29 21.86 -11.54
N ALA A 200 -16.15 21.88 -10.85
CA ALA A 200 -15.88 22.89 -9.82
C ALA A 200 -15.74 24.31 -10.40
N LEU A 201 -15.28 24.45 -11.64
CA LEU A 201 -15.10 25.73 -12.34
C LEU A 201 -16.36 26.15 -13.12
N ASP A 202 -17.01 25.20 -13.80
CA ASP A 202 -18.24 25.35 -14.57
C ASP A 202 -19.26 24.29 -14.14
N PRO A 203 -20.15 24.59 -13.18
CA PRO A 203 -21.16 23.65 -12.70
C PRO A 203 -22.21 23.24 -13.74
N SER A 204 -22.18 23.80 -14.95
CA SER A 204 -23.12 23.42 -16.03
C SER A 204 -22.73 22.15 -16.76
N ILE A 205 -21.45 21.73 -16.69
CA ILE A 205 -20.98 20.47 -17.27
C ILE A 205 -21.66 19.27 -16.62
N THR A 206 -22.13 18.34 -17.44
CA THR A 206 -22.71 17.07 -16.99
C THR A 206 -21.73 15.90 -17.17
N PRO A 207 -21.85 14.81 -16.39
CA PRO A 207 -21.06 13.60 -16.61
C PRO A 207 -21.18 13.05 -18.03
N GLU A 208 -22.37 13.11 -18.63
CA GLU A 208 -22.63 12.64 -19.99
C GLU A 208 -21.90 13.46 -21.04
N GLU A 209 -21.85 14.79 -20.86
CA GLU A 209 -21.07 15.68 -21.72
C GLU A 209 -19.57 15.40 -21.59
N ALA A 210 -19.08 15.25 -20.35
CA ALA A 210 -17.68 14.91 -20.10
C ALA A 210 -17.30 13.54 -20.68
N ALA A 211 -18.22 12.56 -20.64
CA ALA A 211 -18.01 11.26 -21.27
C ALA A 211 -17.81 11.36 -22.78
N GLY A 212 -18.51 12.28 -23.45
CA GLY A 212 -18.39 12.55 -24.88
C GLY A 212 -17.14 13.33 -25.30
N MET A 213 -16.50 14.05 -24.38
CA MET A 213 -15.28 14.82 -24.64
C MET A 213 -14.03 13.93 -24.62
N THR A 214 -12.98 14.32 -25.31
CA THR A 214 -11.64 13.76 -25.10
C THR A 214 -11.01 14.32 -23.82
N MET A 215 -9.98 13.66 -23.29
CA MET A 215 -9.20 14.21 -22.17
C MET A 215 -8.64 15.60 -22.50
N ARG A 216 -8.20 15.81 -23.75
CA ARG A 216 -7.70 17.11 -24.20
C ARG A 216 -8.78 18.18 -24.19
N GLU A 217 -9.95 17.90 -24.74
CA GLU A 217 -11.07 18.86 -24.71
C GLU A 217 -11.50 19.23 -23.29
N LEU A 218 -11.43 18.28 -22.34
CA LEU A 218 -11.65 18.58 -20.92
C LEU A 218 -10.58 19.53 -20.37
N ARG A 219 -9.30 19.29 -20.69
CA ARG A 219 -8.19 20.17 -20.25
C ARG A 219 -8.26 21.56 -20.87
N ASP A 220 -8.49 21.65 -22.17
CA ASP A 220 -8.64 22.94 -22.86
C ASP A 220 -9.77 23.79 -22.25
N ARG A 221 -10.86 23.14 -21.81
CA ARG A 221 -11.95 23.82 -21.09
C ARG A 221 -11.57 24.27 -19.68
N ILE A 222 -10.87 23.42 -18.93
CA ILE A 222 -10.36 23.77 -17.59
C ILE A 222 -9.43 24.97 -17.70
N ASP A 223 -8.48 24.95 -18.63
CA ASP A 223 -7.54 26.03 -18.87
C ASP A 223 -8.26 27.32 -19.30
N ALA A 224 -9.29 27.21 -20.15
CA ALA A 224 -10.09 28.38 -20.55
C ALA A 224 -10.85 29.00 -19.37
N CYS A 225 -11.38 28.19 -18.45
CA CYS A 225 -12.03 28.69 -17.23
C CYS A 225 -11.03 29.36 -16.29
N GLN A 226 -9.86 28.76 -16.06
CA GLN A 226 -8.83 29.29 -15.16
C GLN A 226 -8.22 30.60 -15.69
N ASN A 227 -8.00 30.71 -17.01
CA ASN A 227 -7.43 31.91 -17.63
C ASN A 227 -8.48 33.00 -17.93
N GLY A 228 -9.77 32.63 -18.06
CA GLY A 228 -10.87 33.56 -18.31
C GLY A 228 -11.18 34.51 -17.14
N ASP A 229 -10.78 34.14 -15.92
CA ASP A 229 -10.94 34.97 -14.72
C ASP A 229 -9.90 36.11 -14.62
N GLU A 230 -8.87 36.14 -15.47
CA GLU A 230 -7.83 37.19 -15.46
C GLU A 230 -8.18 38.44 -16.29
N GLU A 231 -9.21 38.41 -17.15
CA GLU A 231 -9.55 39.55 -18.04
C GLU A 231 -10.67 40.48 -17.52
N GLU A 232 -11.37 40.16 -16.42
CA GLU A 232 -12.45 41.00 -15.84
C GLU A 232 -11.99 41.97 -14.73
N SER A 233 -10.78 42.54 -14.82
CA SER A 233 -10.35 43.64 -13.94
C SER A 233 -10.01 44.93 -14.67
N TYR A 234 -10.76 45.30 -15.71
CA TYR A 234 -10.68 46.65 -16.29
C TYR A 234 -12.05 47.21 -16.67
N GLU A 235 -12.91 47.52 -15.70
CA GLU A 235 -13.86 48.64 -15.90
C GLU A 235 -14.47 49.15 -14.60
N GLY A 236 -14.25 50.43 -14.30
CA GLY A 236 -15.04 51.13 -13.30
C GLY A 236 -14.39 52.41 -12.75
N GLY A 237 -14.50 53.54 -13.45
CA GLY A 237 -14.24 54.81 -12.79
C GLY A 237 -14.16 56.11 -13.61
N GLY A 238 -15.26 56.49 -14.26
CA GLY A 238 -15.72 57.90 -14.24
C GLY A 238 -15.04 58.91 -15.19
N GLY A 239 -15.80 59.31 -16.21
CA GLY A 239 -15.45 60.39 -17.12
C GLY A 239 -15.48 61.80 -16.51
N GLY A 240 -14.81 62.71 -17.22
CA GLY A 240 -14.89 64.16 -17.03
C GLY A 240 -14.28 64.86 -18.24
N GLN A 241 -15.13 65.28 -19.17
CA GLN A 241 -14.79 66.20 -20.27
C GLN A 241 -14.24 67.51 -19.71
N HIS A 242 -13.28 68.16 -20.38
CA HIS A 242 -13.31 69.60 -20.68
C HIS A 242 -12.24 69.94 -21.74
N GLN A 243 -12.69 70.62 -22.80
CA GLN A 243 -11.90 71.21 -23.88
C GLN A 243 -11.17 72.48 -23.44
N HIS A 244 -9.99 72.74 -24.03
CA HIS A 244 -9.43 74.02 -24.54
C HIS A 244 -7.90 73.78 -24.67
N GLY A 245 -7.22 73.89 -25.82
CA GLY A 245 -7.25 74.95 -26.80
C GLY A 245 -6.24 76.04 -26.43
N GLY A 246 -4.97 75.96 -26.88
CA GLY A 246 -4.00 77.05 -26.66
C GLY A 246 -2.53 76.73 -26.88
N ARG A 247 -2.08 76.88 -28.13
CA ARG A 247 -0.70 77.16 -28.58
C ARG A 247 -0.07 78.34 -27.81
N TRP A 248 1.24 78.31 -27.51
CA TRP A 248 2.24 79.42 -27.67
C TRP A 248 3.67 78.93 -27.31
N ASN A 249 4.64 79.69 -27.82
CA ASN A 249 6.06 79.39 -28.09
C ASN A 249 7.02 79.54 -26.88
N GLN A 250 8.25 79.03 -27.11
CA GLN A 250 9.59 79.55 -26.74
C GLN A 250 9.68 80.69 -25.72
N HIS A 251 10.55 80.54 -24.71
CA HIS A 251 11.86 81.21 -24.63
C HIS A 251 12.59 80.84 -23.31
N GLU A 252 13.91 80.73 -23.44
CA GLU A 252 14.99 80.74 -22.41
C GLU A 252 15.22 79.51 -21.51
#